data_AF-A0A1I6LN29-F1
#
_entry.id   AF-A0A1I6LN29-F1
#
_cell.length_a   1.000
_cell.length_b   1.000
_cell.length_c   1.000
_cell.angle_alpha   90.00
_cell.angle_beta   90.00
_cell.angle_gamma   90.00
#
_symmetry.space_group_name_H-M   'P 1'
#
loop_
_entity.id
_entity.type
_entity.pdbx_description
1 polymer ?
#
loop_
_entity_poly.entity_id
_entity_poly.type
_entity_poly.pdbx_seq_one_letter_code
_entity_poly.pdbx_strand_id
1 'polypeptide(L)'
;MATGGKQRDSRDGRERARVYQARRAFHESQAKRRTRDNVIAGVGGGLLILAVIAGQVAYFVAGPGAPAPTPSATPSSTTTPGPSATPSASPAPSETPAATPTPTP
;
A
#
# COMPACT_ATOMS: atom_id res chain seq x y z
N MET A 1 -75.77 -42.38 -5.05
CA MET A 1 -75.36 -41.10 -4.44
C MET A 1 -74.26 -41.36 -3.41
N ALA A 2 -72.97 -41.17 -3.75
CA ALA A 2 -71.83 -41.43 -2.84
C ALA A 2 -70.84 -40.24 -2.79
N THR A 3 -71.36 -39.01 -2.75
CA THR A 3 -70.56 -37.77 -2.80
C THR A 3 -70.07 -37.31 -1.42
N GLY A 4 -70.67 -37.79 -0.33
CA GLY A 4 -70.37 -37.32 1.04
C GLY A 4 -69.02 -37.77 1.62
N GLY A 5 -68.40 -38.82 1.07
CA GLY A 5 -67.06 -39.28 1.48
C GLY A 5 -65.95 -38.37 0.93
N LYS A 6 -66.06 -37.99 -0.35
CA LYS A 6 -65.09 -37.10 -1.03
C LYS A 6 -65.06 -35.70 -0.40
N GLN A 7 -66.21 -35.22 0.08
CA GLN A 7 -66.32 -33.93 0.77
C GLN A 7 -65.69 -33.95 2.18
N ARG A 8 -65.74 -35.07 2.90
CA ARG A 8 -65.08 -35.24 4.20
C ARG A 8 -63.57 -35.39 4.05
N ASP A 9 -63.14 -36.22 3.10
CA ASP A 9 -61.72 -36.42 2.79
C ASP A 9 -61.05 -35.11 2.32
N SER A 10 -61.76 -34.29 1.56
CA SER A 10 -61.29 -32.96 1.16
C SER A 10 -61.31 -31.91 2.27
N ARG A 11 -62.02 -32.13 3.39
CA ARG A 11 -61.92 -31.30 4.60
C ARG A 11 -60.73 -31.73 5.45
N ASP A 12 -60.58 -33.02 5.71
CA ASP A 12 -59.44 -33.58 6.46
C ASP A 12 -58.10 -33.25 5.77
N GLY A 13 -58.05 -33.30 4.44
CA GLY A 13 -56.86 -32.90 3.68
C GLY A 13 -56.48 -31.44 3.88
N ARG A 14 -57.45 -30.52 3.99
CA ARG A 14 -57.20 -29.09 4.25
C ARG A 14 -56.79 -28.84 5.69
N GLU A 15 -57.39 -29.55 6.64
CA GLU A 15 -57.04 -29.50 8.06
C GLU A 15 -55.56 -29.88 8.24
N ARG A 16 -55.14 -31.01 7.66
CA ARG A 16 -53.75 -31.48 7.68
C ARG A 16 -52.83 -30.50 6.97
N ALA A 17 -53.21 -29.98 5.81
CA ALA A 17 -52.42 -29.00 5.07
C ALA A 17 -52.16 -27.73 5.88
N ARG A 18 -53.15 -27.22 6.63
CA ARG A 18 -52.99 -26.06 7.51
C ARG A 18 -51.99 -26.32 8.63
N VAL A 19 -52.07 -27.48 9.28
CA VAL A 19 -51.13 -27.86 10.34
C VAL A 19 -49.71 -27.99 9.79
N TYR A 20 -49.53 -28.61 8.62
CA TYR A 20 -48.23 -28.70 7.96
C TYR A 20 -47.68 -27.34 7.55
N GLN A 21 -48.52 -26.48 6.98
CA GLN A 21 -48.11 -25.12 6.61
C GLN A 21 -47.71 -24.29 7.81
N ALA A 22 -48.44 -24.37 8.93
CA ALA A 22 -48.10 -23.65 10.16
C ALA A 22 -46.72 -24.06 10.70
N ARG A 23 -46.42 -25.37 10.72
CA ARG A 23 -45.10 -25.88 11.12
C ARG A 23 -43.99 -25.42 10.17
N ARG A 24 -44.24 -25.48 8.86
CA ARG A 24 -43.26 -25.05 7.85
C ARG A 24 -42.97 -23.56 7.95
N ALA A 25 -44.00 -22.74 8.11
CA ALA A 25 -43.89 -21.30 8.23
C ALA A 25 -43.07 -20.89 9.47
N PHE A 26 -43.25 -21.59 10.60
CA PHE A 26 -42.43 -21.37 11.78
C PHE A 26 -40.95 -21.66 11.52
N HIS A 27 -40.61 -22.81 10.93
CA HIS A 27 -39.22 -23.15 10.60
C HIS A 27 -38.58 -22.21 9.58
N GLU A 28 -39.31 -21.86 8.50
CA GLU A 28 -38.84 -20.93 7.48
C GLU A 28 -38.61 -19.53 8.06
N SER A 29 -39.49 -19.06 8.96
CA SER A 29 -39.32 -17.76 9.62
C SER A 29 -38.07 -17.70 10.50
N GLN A 30 -37.78 -18.78 11.24
CA GLN A 30 -36.58 -18.90 12.07
C GLN A 30 -35.31 -18.94 11.22
N ALA A 31 -35.31 -19.75 10.15
CA ALA A 31 -34.19 -19.83 9.22
C ALA A 31 -33.90 -18.49 8.55
N LYS A 32 -34.95 -17.77 8.12
CA LYS A 32 -34.85 -16.47 7.45
C LYS A 32 -34.32 -15.36 8.37
N ARG A 33 -34.61 -15.43 9.68
CA ARG A 33 -34.02 -14.50 10.67
C ARG A 33 -32.53 -14.75 10.81
N ARG A 34 -32.13 -16.00 11.04
CA ARG A 34 -30.71 -16.37 11.18
C ARG A 34 -29.89 -16.03 9.95
N THR A 35 -30.39 -16.27 8.75
CA THR A 35 -29.66 -15.92 7.52
C THR A 35 -29.53 -14.42 7.35
N ARG A 36 -30.59 -13.64 7.64
CA ARG A 36 -30.52 -12.18 7.62
C ARG A 36 -29.51 -11.64 8.63
N ASP A 37 -29.55 -12.12 9.86
CA ASP A 37 -28.65 -11.67 10.92
C ASP A 37 -27.20 -12.07 10.63
N ASN A 38 -26.96 -13.30 10.12
CA ASN A 38 -25.62 -13.73 9.71
C ASN A 38 -25.09 -12.94 8.51
N VAL A 39 -25.94 -12.59 7.54
CA VAL A 39 -25.53 -11.75 6.40
C VAL A 39 -25.22 -10.34 6.88
N ILE A 40 -26.05 -9.74 7.73
CA ILE A 40 -25.81 -8.41 8.29
C ILE A 40 -24.54 -8.41 9.14
N ALA A 41 -24.33 -9.43 9.98
CA ALA A 41 -23.12 -9.59 10.78
C ALA A 41 -21.88 -9.82 9.91
N GLY A 42 -21.99 -10.63 8.86
CA GLY A 42 -20.90 -10.89 7.92
C GLY A 42 -20.52 -9.64 7.11
N VAL A 43 -21.51 -8.91 6.58
CA VAL A 43 -21.27 -7.67 5.83
C VAL A 43 -20.76 -6.57 6.76
N GLY A 44 -21.43 -6.34 7.90
CA GLY A 44 -21.03 -5.32 8.86
C GLY A 44 -19.66 -5.60 9.48
N GLY A 45 -19.43 -6.84 9.92
CA GLY A 45 -18.14 -7.28 10.44
C GLY A 45 -17.04 -7.25 9.38
N GLY A 46 -17.34 -7.69 8.15
CA GLY A 46 -16.42 -7.64 7.02
C GLY A 46 -16.00 -6.21 6.67
N LEU A 47 -16.96 -5.28 6.58
CA LEU A 47 -16.68 -3.87 6.33
C LEU A 47 -15.85 -3.24 7.45
N LEU A 48 -16.12 -3.58 8.72
CA LEU A 48 -15.35 -3.09 9.86
C LEU A 48 -13.90 -3.58 9.79
N ILE A 49 -13.69 -4.88 9.53
CA ILE A 49 -12.34 -5.45 9.36
C ILE A 49 -11.60 -4.77 8.20
N LEU A 50 -12.27 -4.59 7.05
CA LEU A 50 -11.71 -3.88 5.90
C LEU A 50 -11.31 -2.44 6.25
N ALA A 51 -12.15 -1.72 7.00
CA ALA A 51 -11.85 -0.36 7.44
C ALA A 51 -10.62 -0.30 8.36
N VAL A 52 -10.48 -1.27 9.27
CA VAL A 52 -9.31 -1.36 10.16
C VAL A 52 -8.04 -1.61 9.36
N ILE A 53 -8.06 -2.57 8.42
CA ILE A 53 -6.90 -2.88 7.56
C ILE A 53 -6.54 -1.66 6.72
N ALA A 54 -7.51 -1.01 6.07
CA ALA A 54 -7.28 0.20 5.29
C ALA A 54 -6.68 1.32 6.14
N GLY A 55 -7.16 1.50 7.38
CA GLY A 55 -6.61 2.45 8.33
C GLY A 55 -5.15 2.15 8.71
N GLN A 56 -4.81 0.88 8.96
CA GLN A 56 -3.42 0.47 9.22
C GLN A 56 -2.52 0.75 8.02
N VAL A 57 -2.96 0.38 6.81
CA VAL A 57 -2.21 0.66 5.59
C VAL A 57 -1.98 2.15 5.42
N ALA A 58 -3.01 2.98 5.58
CA ALA A 58 -2.88 4.43 5.50
C ALA A 58 -1.89 4.97 6.55
N TYR A 59 -1.95 4.48 7.80
CA TYR A 59 -1.07 4.89 8.89
C TYR A 59 0.41 4.57 8.62
N PHE A 60 0.71 3.40 8.06
CA PHE A 60 2.09 2.95 7.82
C PHE A 60 2.66 3.36 6.45
N VAL A 61 1.81 3.73 5.48
CA VAL A 61 2.27 4.16 4.15
C VAL A 61 2.41 5.67 4.05
N ALA A 62 1.41 6.42 4.53
CA ALA A 62 1.34 7.86 4.39
C ALA A 62 1.21 8.60 5.73
N GLY A 63 1.02 7.86 6.82
CA GLY A 63 0.82 8.41 8.15
C GLY A 63 2.08 8.42 9.02
N PRO A 64 1.94 8.74 10.31
CA PRO A 64 3.04 8.87 11.26
C PRO A 64 3.86 7.59 11.48
N GLY A 65 3.31 6.42 11.12
CA GLY A 65 4.01 5.15 11.19
C GLY A 65 4.91 4.87 9.99
N ALA A 66 4.94 5.74 8.98
CA ALA A 66 5.74 5.53 7.79
C ALA A 66 7.25 5.56 8.09
N PRO A 67 8.05 4.65 7.50
CA PRO A 67 9.49 4.63 7.70
C PRO A 67 10.13 5.91 7.17
N ALA A 68 11.20 6.35 7.83
CA ALA A 68 11.94 7.53 7.39
C ALA A 68 12.50 7.33 5.96
N PRO A 69 12.37 8.33 5.07
CA PRO A 69 12.88 8.22 3.71
C PRO A 69 14.40 8.07 3.72
N THR A 70 14.93 7.14 2.93
CA THR A 70 16.36 6.97 2.74
C THR A 70 16.92 8.13 1.91
N PRO A 71 18.06 8.73 2.30
CA PRO A 71 18.66 9.81 1.52
C PRO A 71 19.08 9.29 0.14
N SER A 72 18.67 10.01 -0.91
CA SER A 72 19.13 9.76 -2.28
C SER A 72 20.54 10.32 -2.47
N ALA A 73 21.38 9.61 -3.23
CA ALA A 73 22.75 10.05 -3.52
C ALA A 73 22.73 11.38 -4.29
N THR A 74 23.39 12.40 -3.76
CA THR A 74 23.60 13.68 -4.45
C THR A 74 24.56 13.47 -5.62
N PRO A 75 24.29 14.00 -6.83
CA PRO A 75 25.23 13.91 -7.94
C PRO A 75 26.52 14.64 -7.56
N SER A 76 27.65 13.92 -7.63
CA SER A 76 28.98 14.50 -7.43
C SER A 76 29.31 15.42 -8.60
N SER A 77 29.74 16.65 -8.32
CA SER A 77 30.21 17.59 -9.33
C SER A 77 31.47 17.05 -10.00
N THR A 78 31.45 16.96 -11.34
CA THR A 78 32.65 16.68 -12.15
C THR A 78 33.62 17.85 -12.04
N THR A 79 34.88 17.58 -11.70
CA THR A 79 35.94 18.59 -11.65
C THR A 79 36.28 19.09 -13.05
N THR A 80 36.13 20.39 -13.30
CA THR A 80 36.66 21.06 -14.49
C THR A 80 38.18 21.07 -14.45
N PRO A 81 38.90 20.64 -15.52
CA PRO A 81 40.35 20.72 -15.55
C PRO A 81 40.82 22.19 -15.49
N GLY A 82 41.75 22.49 -14.58
CA GLY A 82 42.33 23.82 -14.41
C GLY A 82 43.23 24.23 -15.58
N PRO A 83 43.48 25.54 -15.78
CA PRO A 83 44.30 26.02 -16.88
C PRO A 83 45.76 25.53 -16.76
N SER A 84 46.30 25.03 -17.88
CA SER A 84 47.69 24.60 -18.00
C SER A 84 48.64 25.79 -17.85
N ALA A 85 49.64 25.70 -16.96
CA ALA A 85 50.62 26.75 -16.74
C ALA A 85 51.58 26.86 -17.95
N THR A 86 51.72 28.07 -18.48
CA THR A 86 52.71 28.43 -19.51
C THR A 86 54.11 28.43 -18.88
N PRO A 87 55.15 27.83 -19.50
CA PRO A 87 56.49 27.82 -18.92
C PRO A 87 57.10 29.23 -18.89
N SER A 88 57.70 29.58 -17.75
CA SER A 88 58.41 30.84 -17.51
C SER A 88 59.73 30.87 -18.27
N ALA A 89 60.03 31.99 -18.96
CA ALA A 89 61.26 32.16 -19.74
C ALA A 89 62.50 32.24 -18.82
N SER A 90 63.53 31.48 -19.17
CA SER A 90 64.84 31.43 -18.50
C SER A 90 65.57 32.77 -18.56
N PRO A 91 66.21 33.26 -17.48
CA PRO A 91 67.07 34.44 -17.56
C PRO A 91 68.35 34.14 -18.34
N ALA A 92 68.77 35.10 -19.18
CA ALA A 92 70.02 35.07 -19.95
C ALA A 92 71.26 35.29 -19.04
N PRO A 93 72.46 34.78 -19.40
CA PRO A 93 73.61 34.72 -18.50
C PRO A 93 74.25 36.09 -18.21
N SER A 94 74.70 36.28 -16.95
CA SER A 94 75.50 37.42 -16.48
C SER A 94 76.86 37.47 -17.19
N GLU A 95 77.23 38.66 -17.69
CA GLU A 95 78.58 38.90 -18.18
C GLU A 95 79.60 38.95 -17.02
N THR A 96 80.73 38.28 -17.23
CA THR A 96 81.88 38.18 -16.31
C THR A 96 82.79 39.40 -16.51
N PRO A 97 83.14 40.18 -15.47
CA PRO A 97 84.11 41.27 -15.62
C PRO A 97 85.54 40.71 -15.71
N ALA A 98 86.27 41.17 -16.72
CA ALA A 98 87.64 40.80 -17.04
C ALA A 98 88.67 41.21 -15.96
N ALA A 99 89.65 40.35 -15.72
CA ALA A 99 90.71 40.54 -14.73
C ALA A 99 91.73 41.64 -15.12
N THR A 100 92.12 42.46 -14.14
CA THR A 100 93.19 43.47 -14.19
C THR A 100 94.58 42.81 -14.22
N PRO A 101 95.51 43.21 -15.11
CA PRO A 101 96.90 42.73 -15.01
C PRO A 101 97.70 43.54 -13.97
N THR A 102 98.37 42.80 -13.08
CA THR A 102 99.31 43.25 -12.04
C THR A 102 100.65 43.72 -12.63
N PRO A 103 101.27 44.82 -12.15
CA PRO A 103 102.66 45.17 -12.50
C PRO A 103 103.69 44.39 -11.67
N THR A 104 104.77 43.97 -12.34
CA THR A 104 105.92 43.16 -11.86
C THR A 104 107.12 44.08 -11.51
N PRO A 105 108.05 43.68 -10.60
CA PRO A 105 108.66 44.55 -9.57
C PRO A 105 109.78 45.49 -10.03
#